data_AF-A0AAW0YMT4-F1
#
_entry.id   AF-A0AAW0YMT4-F1
#
_cell.length_a   1.000
_cell.length_b   1.000
_cell.length_c   1.000
_cell.angle_alpha   90.00
_cell.angle_beta   90.00
_cell.angle_gamma   90.00
#
_symmetry.space_group_name_H-M   'P 1'
#
loop_
_entity.id
_entity.type
_entity.pdbx_description
1 polymer ?
#
loop_
_entity_poly.entity_id
_entity_poly.type
_entity_poly.pdbx_seq_one_letter_code
_entity_poly.pdbx_strand_id
1 'polypeptide(L)'
;MIAEGLFSAANIFSSLKLVYIFSVNPYLGPLQVSLSRMVVDILKFIFLYLLTLFAFSCGMNQLLWFYADLEKQTCDEEGLKTSEDDDAGPNIDSCIVWRRFSNLFETTQTLFWAAFGLIDLTNFELTGIKPFTRFWGMLMFGTYSVI
;
A
#
# COMPACT_ATOMS: atom_id res chain seq x y z
N MET A 1 22.44 0.41 8.17
CA MET A 1 21.09 0.67 7.64
C MET A 1 21.05 0.76 6.11
N ILE A 2 21.43 1.88 5.46
CA ILE A 2 21.35 1.99 3.98
C ILE A 2 22.24 0.97 3.26
N ALA A 3 23.47 0.76 3.75
CA ALA A 3 24.41 -0.22 3.18
C ALA A 3 23.91 -1.68 3.28
N GLU A 4 23.22 -2.04 4.36
CA GLU A 4 22.66 -3.39 4.54
C GLU A 4 21.48 -3.64 3.61
N GLY A 5 20.60 -2.64 3.44
CA GLY A 5 19.50 -2.70 2.48
C GLY A 5 20.00 -2.83 1.04
N LEU A 6 21.00 -2.02 0.65
CA LEU A 6 21.57 -2.07 -0.68
C LEU A 6 22.33 -3.38 -0.94
N PHE A 7 23.02 -3.93 0.06
CA PHE A 7 23.69 -5.23 -0.02
C PHE A 7 22.69 -6.39 -0.19
N SER A 8 21.58 -6.37 0.54
CA SER A 8 20.49 -7.34 0.36
C SER A 8 19.89 -7.26 -1.05
N ALA A 9 19.57 -6.05 -1.52
CA ALA A 9 19.07 -5.84 -2.87
C ALA A 9 20.07 -6.34 -3.93
N ALA A 10 21.36 -6.06 -3.77
CA ALA A 10 22.41 -6.51 -4.67
C ALA A 10 22.51 -8.05 -4.73
N ASN A 11 22.36 -8.73 -3.59
CA ASN A 11 22.33 -10.20 -3.55
C ASN A 11 21.11 -10.78 -4.30
N ILE A 12 19.94 -10.15 -4.18
CA ILE A 12 18.73 -10.53 -4.94
C ILE A 12 18.94 -10.33 -6.44
N PHE A 13 19.50 -9.19 -6.85
CA PHE A 13 19.81 -8.96 -8.28
C PHE A 13 20.88 -9.91 -8.81
N SER A 14 21.85 -10.27 -7.98
CA SER A 14 22.89 -11.25 -8.32
C SER A 14 22.30 -12.66 -8.53
N SER A 15 21.35 -13.09 -7.69
CA SER A 15 20.68 -14.38 -7.86
C SER A 15 19.72 -14.41 -9.04
N LEU A 16 19.02 -13.30 -9.34
CA LEU A 16 18.20 -13.15 -10.55
C LEU A 16 19.02 -13.28 -11.85
N LYS A 17 20.32 -12.95 -11.82
CA LYS A 17 21.21 -13.14 -12.97
C LYS A 17 21.35 -14.61 -13.40
N LEU A 18 21.10 -15.57 -12.51
CA LEU A 18 21.06 -17.00 -12.84
C LEU A 18 19.93 -17.35 -13.82
N VAL A 19 18.85 -16.57 -13.87
CA VAL A 19 17.76 -16.77 -14.86
C VAL A 19 18.28 -16.63 -16.30
N TYR A 20 19.30 -15.81 -16.52
CA TYR A 20 19.92 -15.65 -17.85
C TYR A 20 20.77 -16.87 -18.27
N ILE A 21 21.14 -17.76 -17.34
CA ILE A 21 21.87 -18.99 -17.68
C ILE A 21 20.99 -19.98 -18.45
N PHE A 22 19.67 -19.90 -18.27
CA PHE A 22 18.71 -20.66 -19.07
C PHE A 22 18.72 -20.25 -20.56
N SER A 23 19.23 -19.06 -20.90
CA SER A 23 19.42 -18.62 -22.29
C SER A 23 20.44 -19.46 -23.06
N VAL A 24 21.39 -20.05 -22.34
CA VAL A 24 22.56 -20.73 -22.89
C VAL A 24 22.19 -22.17 -23.29
N ASN A 25 21.10 -22.71 -22.76
CA ASN A 25 20.61 -24.03 -23.14
C ASN A 25 19.83 -23.95 -24.47
N PRO A 26 20.23 -24.70 -25.51
CA PRO A 26 19.60 -24.65 -26.84
C PRO A 26 18.11 -25.02 -26.86
N TYR A 27 17.59 -25.68 -25.81
CA TYR A 27 16.16 -25.97 -25.65
C TYR A 27 15.36 -24.85 -24.94
N LEU A 28 16.03 -24.01 -24.14
CA LEU A 28 15.40 -22.98 -23.30
C LEU A 28 15.63 -21.55 -23.84
N GLY A 29 16.57 -21.36 -24.77
CA GLY A 29 16.80 -20.09 -25.46
C GLY A 29 15.54 -19.49 -26.11
N PRO A 30 14.74 -20.26 -26.88
CA PRO A 30 13.48 -19.77 -27.44
C PRO A 30 12.48 -19.32 -26.37
N LEU A 31 12.45 -20.01 -25.23
CA LEU A 31 11.55 -19.75 -24.11
C LEU A 31 11.91 -18.45 -23.37
N GLN A 32 13.20 -18.14 -23.23
CA GLN A 32 13.65 -16.86 -22.68
C GLN A 32 13.31 -15.67 -23.60
N VAL A 33 13.42 -15.84 -24.92
CA VAL A 33 13.08 -14.78 -25.89
C VAL A 33 11.57 -14.51 -25.91
N SER A 34 10.72 -15.53 -25.72
CA SER A 34 9.29 -15.30 -25.47
C SER A 34 9.02 -14.60 -24.14
N LEU A 35 9.71 -15.00 -23.06
CA LEU A 35 9.52 -14.43 -21.73
C LEU A 35 9.92 -12.94 -21.68
N SER A 36 11.05 -12.57 -22.30
CA SER A 36 11.49 -11.18 -22.41
C SER A 36 10.46 -10.29 -23.11
N ARG A 37 9.83 -10.80 -24.18
CA ARG A 37 8.75 -10.09 -24.89
C ARG A 37 7.50 -9.94 -24.03
N MET A 38 7.10 -10.98 -23.30
CA MET A 38 5.98 -10.91 -22.36
C MET A 38 6.24 -9.92 -21.21
N VAL A 39 7.47 -9.82 -20.70
CA VAL A 39 7.83 -8.84 -19.65
C VAL A 39 7.62 -7.40 -20.12
N VAL A 40 7.93 -7.07 -21.38
CA VAL A 40 7.67 -5.73 -21.93
C VAL A 40 6.18 -5.42 -21.94
N ASP A 41 5.34 -6.40 -22.25
CA ASP A 41 3.89 -6.22 -22.20
C ASP A 41 3.38 -6.10 -20.76
N ILE A 42 3.91 -6.89 -19.82
CA ILE A 42 3.61 -6.76 -18.38
C ILE A 42 3.99 -5.37 -17.85
N LEU A 43 5.15 -4.81 -18.24
CA LEU A 43 5.55 -3.47 -17.81
C LEU A 43 4.59 -2.38 -18.30
N LYS A 44 4.01 -2.51 -19.50
CA LYS A 44 2.97 -1.59 -19.97
C LYS A 44 1.72 -1.67 -19.10
N PHE A 45 1.30 -2.88 -18.73
CA PHE A 45 0.17 -3.07 -17.80
C PHE A 45 0.47 -2.52 -16.41
N ILE A 46 1.67 -2.73 -15.88
CA ILE A 46 2.11 -2.14 -14.60
C ILE A 46 2.04 -0.61 -14.65
N PHE A 47 2.44 0.02 -15.76
CA PHE A 47 2.34 1.47 -15.91
C PHE A 47 0.89 1.97 -15.83
N LEU A 48 -0.03 1.30 -16.52
CA LEU A 48 -1.47 1.63 -16.43
C LEU A 48 -2.01 1.41 -15.02
N TYR A 49 -1.63 0.30 -14.37
CA TYR A 49 -1.99 0.03 -12.98
C TYR A 49 -1.49 1.13 -12.03
N LEU A 50 -0.24 1.57 -12.16
CA LEU A 50 0.33 2.63 -11.33
C LEU A 50 -0.39 3.97 -11.53
N LEU A 51 -0.81 4.31 -12.76
CA LEU A 51 -1.60 5.50 -13.02
C LEU A 51 -2.97 5.44 -12.34
N THR A 52 -3.66 4.31 -12.46
CA THR A 52 -4.93 4.07 -11.77
C THR A 52 -4.75 4.16 -10.26
N LEU A 53 -3.78 3.43 -9.71
CA LEU A 53 -3.46 3.45 -8.28
C LEU A 53 -3.18 4.86 -7.78
N PHE A 54 -2.39 5.65 -8.51
CA PHE A 54 -2.11 7.04 -8.15
C PHE A 54 -3.36 7.93 -8.18
N ALA A 55 -4.22 7.79 -9.21
CA ALA A 55 -5.47 8.55 -9.30
C ALA A 55 -6.41 8.26 -8.13
N PHE A 56 -6.59 6.98 -7.78
CA PHE A 56 -7.37 6.56 -6.62
C PHE A 56 -6.73 7.01 -5.30
N SER A 57 -5.39 6.97 -5.20
CA SER A 57 -4.65 7.46 -4.04
C SER A 57 -4.92 8.94 -3.79
N CYS A 58 -4.85 9.76 -4.83
CA CYS A 58 -5.17 11.18 -4.75
C CYS A 58 -6.63 11.41 -4.33
N GLY A 59 -7.58 10.70 -4.93
CA GLY A 59 -9.01 10.84 -4.62
C GLY A 59 -9.34 10.47 -3.17
N MET A 60 -8.80 9.35 -2.68
CA MET A 60 -9.03 8.91 -1.30
C MET A 60 -8.28 9.75 -0.28
N ASN A 61 -7.02 10.12 -0.55
CA ASN A 61 -6.28 11.04 0.31
C ASN A 61 -7.05 12.36 0.44
N GLN A 62 -7.53 12.96 -0.65
CA GLN A 62 -8.31 14.19 -0.58
C GLN A 62 -9.61 14.06 0.25
N LEU A 63 -10.25 12.88 0.23
CA LEU A 63 -11.49 12.62 0.94
C LEU A 63 -11.27 12.37 2.45
N LEU A 64 -10.22 11.63 2.80
CA LEU A 64 -9.99 11.08 4.14
C LEU A 64 -8.92 11.80 4.95
N TRP A 65 -8.04 12.58 4.31
CA TRP A 65 -6.91 13.25 4.96
C TRP A 65 -7.32 14.10 6.17
N PHE A 66 -8.41 14.85 6.05
CA PHE A 66 -8.93 15.68 7.14
C PHE A 66 -9.37 14.85 8.36
N TYR A 67 -10.03 13.71 8.13
CA TYR A 67 -10.48 12.82 9.20
C TYR A 67 -9.30 12.06 9.82
N ALA A 68 -8.31 11.69 9.00
CA ALA A 68 -7.07 11.08 9.48
C ALA A 68 -6.29 12.04 10.40
N ASP A 69 -6.26 13.34 10.09
CA ASP A 69 -5.61 14.33 10.96
C ASP A 69 -6.35 14.53 12.30
N LEU A 70 -7.69 14.51 12.28
CA LEU A 70 -8.51 14.55 13.50
C LEU A 70 -8.26 13.33 14.41
N GLU A 71 -8.19 12.14 13.82
CA GLU A 71 -7.94 10.90 14.54
C GLU A 71 -6.51 10.84 15.10
N LYS A 72 -5.54 11.41 14.37
CA LYS A 72 -4.18 11.58 14.85
C LYS A 72 -4.13 12.46 16.11
N GLN A 73 -4.81 13.61 16.11
CA GLN A 73 -4.85 14.50 17.27
C GLN A 73 -5.49 13.81 18.49
N THR A 74 -6.53 13.01 18.26
CA THR A 74 -7.16 12.21 19.32
C THR A 74 -6.18 11.16 19.86
N CYS A 75 -5.40 10.48 19.01
CA CYS A 75 -4.36 9.58 19.49
C CYS A 75 -3.26 10.31 20.28
N ASP A 76 -2.79 11.48 19.81
CA ASP A 76 -1.75 12.24 20.51
C ASP A 76 -2.22 12.67 21.92
N GLU A 77 -3.50 13.03 22.07
CA GLU A 77 -4.11 13.37 23.37
C GLU A 77 -4.33 12.16 24.29
N GLU A 78 -4.70 11.00 23.74
CA GLU A 78 -4.89 9.77 24.50
C GLU A 78 -3.55 9.13 24.90
N GLY A 79 -2.53 9.19 24.05
CA GLY A 79 -1.18 8.70 24.32
C GLY A 79 -0.46 9.43 25.47
N LEU A 80 -0.89 10.67 25.78
CA LEU A 80 -0.45 11.44 26.94
C LEU A 80 -1.14 11.01 28.25
N LYS A 81 -2.32 10.42 28.18
CA LYS A 81 -3.11 9.98 29.36
C LYS A 81 -2.76 8.58 29.85
N THR A 82 -2.13 7.75 29.00
CA THR A 82 -1.78 6.35 29.32
C THR A 82 -0.52 6.19 30.20
N SER A 83 -0.05 7.25 30.86
CA SER A 83 1.09 7.16 31.80
C SER A 83 0.68 6.98 33.27
N GLU A 84 -0.62 7.01 33.62
CA GLU A 84 -1.03 6.97 35.03
C GLU A 84 -2.10 5.93 35.45
N ASP A 85 -2.81 5.22 34.57
CA ASP A 85 -3.76 4.19 35.03
C ASP A 85 -3.83 2.96 34.09
N ASP A 86 -3.52 1.80 34.66
CA ASP A 86 -3.72 0.46 34.11
C ASP A 86 -5.23 0.10 34.01
N ASP A 87 -5.57 -0.75 33.03
CA ASP A 87 -6.85 -1.48 32.84
C ASP A 87 -7.83 -1.03 31.73
N ALA A 88 -7.35 -0.31 30.71
CA ALA A 88 -7.99 -0.35 29.39
C ALA A 88 -6.89 -0.40 28.33
N GLY A 89 -6.70 -1.59 27.73
CA GLY A 89 -5.73 -1.77 26.64
C GLY A 89 -5.92 -0.66 25.59
N PRO A 90 -4.85 -0.02 25.10
CA PRO A 90 -5.02 1.17 24.29
C PRO A 90 -5.81 0.82 23.03
N ASN A 91 -6.62 1.75 22.53
CA ASN A 91 -7.14 1.73 21.15
C ASN A 91 -5.95 1.89 20.17
N ILE A 92 -5.05 0.90 20.19
CA ILE A 92 -3.82 0.83 19.38
C ILE A 92 -4.18 0.89 17.90
N ASP A 93 -5.34 0.35 17.54
CA ASP A 93 -5.84 0.36 16.16
C ASP A 93 -6.07 1.78 15.64
N SER A 94 -6.73 2.66 16.41
CA SER A 94 -6.99 4.05 15.99
C SER A 94 -5.69 4.83 15.74
N CYS A 95 -4.65 4.57 16.53
CA CYS A 95 -3.35 5.22 16.35
C CYS A 95 -2.50 4.67 15.18
N ILE A 96 -2.89 3.52 14.61
CA ILE A 96 -2.23 2.95 13.44
C ILE A 96 -3.02 3.29 12.16
N VAL A 97 -4.35 3.37 12.25
CA VAL A 97 -5.26 3.61 11.13
C VAL A 97 -5.07 5.01 10.54
N TRP A 98 -4.87 6.06 11.35
CA TRP A 98 -4.71 7.43 10.82
C TRP A 98 -3.54 7.57 9.83
N ARG A 99 -2.44 6.80 10.01
CA ARG A 99 -1.24 6.89 9.17
C ARG A 99 -1.53 6.50 7.72
N ARG A 100 -2.51 5.62 7.50
CA ARG A 100 -2.88 5.01 6.22
C ARG A 100 -3.35 6.04 5.19
N PHE A 101 -4.05 7.09 5.65
CA PHE A 101 -4.61 8.16 4.80
C PHE A 101 -4.04 9.56 5.13
N SER A 102 -2.99 9.62 5.96
CA SER A 102 -2.39 10.89 6.38
C SER A 102 -1.60 11.58 5.27
N ASN A 103 -1.05 10.81 4.34
CA ASN A 103 -0.28 11.33 3.22
C ASN A 103 -0.57 10.53 1.96
N LEU A 104 -0.31 11.17 0.82
CA LEU A 104 -0.49 10.53 -0.48
C LEU A 104 0.34 9.25 -0.61
N PHE A 105 1.57 9.26 -0.11
CA PHE A 105 2.48 8.10 -0.17
C PHE A 105 1.98 6.92 0.67
N GLU A 106 1.46 7.19 1.87
CA GLU A 106 0.85 6.16 2.72
C GLU A 106 -0.45 5.63 2.09
N THR A 107 -1.25 6.51 1.49
CA THR A 107 -2.47 6.13 0.76
C THR A 107 -2.14 5.25 -0.47
N THR A 108 -1.01 5.54 -1.13
CA THR A 108 -0.49 4.75 -2.26
C THR A 108 -0.04 3.36 -1.79
N GLN A 109 0.72 3.29 -0.70
CA GLN A 109 1.16 2.00 -0.13
C GLN A 109 -0.01 1.16 0.35
N THR A 110 -1.00 1.78 0.98
CA THR A 110 -2.18 1.07 1.44
C THR A 110 -2.97 0.50 0.28
N LEU A 111 -3.29 1.31 -0.72
CA LEU A 111 -3.92 0.80 -1.94
C LEU A 111 -3.14 -0.34 -2.58
N PHE A 112 -1.81 -0.22 -2.66
CA PHE A 112 -0.97 -1.30 -3.17
C PHE A 112 -1.16 -2.62 -2.39
N TRP A 113 -1.20 -2.57 -1.06
CA TRP A 113 -1.44 -3.75 -0.24
C TRP A 113 -2.90 -4.23 -0.28
N ALA A 114 -3.84 -3.32 -0.53
CA ALA A 114 -5.25 -3.66 -0.71
C ALA A 114 -5.47 -4.57 -1.93
N ALA A 115 -4.68 -4.40 -3.01
CA ALA A 115 -4.73 -5.28 -4.18
C ALA A 115 -4.43 -6.76 -3.84
N PHE A 116 -3.72 -7.03 -2.73
CA PHE A 116 -3.44 -8.38 -2.23
C PHE A 116 -4.43 -8.85 -1.16
N GLY A 117 -5.46 -8.06 -0.84
CA GLY A 117 -6.44 -8.38 0.21
C GLY A 117 -5.91 -8.21 1.64
N LEU A 118 -4.84 -7.43 1.83
CA LEU A 118 -4.24 -7.19 3.15
C LEU A 118 -4.83 -5.96 3.87
N ILE A 119 -5.90 -5.37 3.34
CA ILE A 119 -6.58 -4.20 3.93
C ILE A 119 -8.05 -4.50 4.14
N ASP A 120 -8.49 -4.32 5.39
CA ASP A 120 -9.88 -4.50 5.82
C ASP A 120 -10.70 -3.21 5.71
N LEU A 121 -12.02 -3.38 5.57
CA LEU A 121 -12.98 -2.26 5.50
C LEU A 121 -13.09 -1.46 6.81
N THR A 122 -12.63 -2.02 7.93
CA THR A 122 -12.59 -1.34 9.24
C THR A 122 -11.64 -0.14 9.23
N ASN A 123 -10.66 -0.09 8.33
CA ASN A 123 -9.75 1.05 8.17
C ASN A 123 -10.45 2.34 7.69
N PHE A 124 -11.72 2.26 7.25
CA PHE A 124 -12.53 3.41 6.85
C PHE A 124 -13.42 3.96 7.97
N GLU A 125 -13.37 3.36 9.16
CA GLU A 125 -14.13 3.79 10.34
C GLU A 125 -13.35 4.84 11.14
N LEU A 126 -13.17 6.01 10.55
CA LEU A 126 -12.44 7.10 11.19
C LEU A 126 -13.31 7.91 12.17
N THR A 127 -12.68 8.44 13.21
CA THR A 127 -13.34 9.26 14.23
C THR A 127 -13.93 10.53 13.61
N GLY A 128 -15.24 10.73 13.77
CA GLY A 128 -15.95 11.92 13.25
C GLY A 128 -16.37 11.83 11.77
N ILE A 129 -16.20 10.68 11.11
CA ILE A 129 -16.60 10.53 9.71
C ILE A 129 -18.13 10.57 9.55
N LYS A 130 -18.61 11.41 8.62
CA LYS A 130 -20.03 11.44 8.27
C LYS A 130 -20.40 10.20 7.44
N PRO A 131 -21.64 9.67 7.56
CA PRO A 131 -22.07 8.49 6.81
C PRO A 131 -21.95 8.67 5.30
N PHE A 132 -22.15 9.90 4.79
CA PHE A 132 -21.97 10.22 3.37
C PHE A 132 -20.51 10.08 2.90
N THR A 133 -19.56 10.63 3.65
CA THR A 133 -18.13 10.53 3.30
C THR A 133 -17.66 9.08 3.41
N ARG A 134 -18.12 8.36 4.44
CA ARG A 134 -17.82 6.94 4.63
C ARG A 134 -18.31 6.10 3.44
N PHE A 135 -19.53 6.35 2.96
CA PHE A 135 -20.07 5.69 1.78
C PHE A 135 -19.19 5.91 0.53
N TRP A 136 -18.80 7.16 0.27
CA TRP A 136 -17.92 7.46 -0.88
C TRP A 136 -16.52 6.86 -0.74
N GLY A 137 -15.96 6.82 0.47
CA GLY A 137 -14.67 6.15 0.73
C GLY A 137 -14.74 4.66 0.43
N MET A 138 -15.75 3.96 0.95
CA MET A 138 -15.98 2.54 0.65
C MET A 138 -16.28 2.29 -0.83
N LEU A 139 -17.03 3.19 -1.48
CA LEU A 139 -17.34 3.07 -2.90
C LEU A 139 -16.09 3.22 -3.76
N MET A 140 -15.22 4.20 -3.47
CA MET A 140 -13.94 4.37 -4.18
C MET A 140 -13.00 3.19 -3.96
N PHE A 141 -12.95 2.64 -2.75
CA PHE A 141 -12.16 1.45 -2.44
C PHE A 141 -12.71 0.20 -3.15
N GLY A 142 -14.03 0.04 -3.17
CA GLY A 142 -14.70 -1.05 -3.86
C GLY A 142 -14.49 -0.98 -5.37
N THR A 143 -14.59 0.20 -5.99
CA THR A 143 -14.32 0.36 -7.44
C THR A 143 -12.85 0.14 -7.76
N TYR A 144 -11.92 0.58 -6.92
CA TYR A 144 -10.51 0.25 -7.05
C TYR A 144 -10.27 -1.26 -7.05
N SER A 145 -10.91 -2.00 -6.15
CA SER A 145 -10.72 -3.46 -6.02
C SER A 145 -11.30 -4.27 -7.19
N VAL A 146 -12.22 -3.68 -7.96
CA VAL A 146 -12.83 -4.30 -9.15
C VAL A 146 -11.98 -4.10 -10.41
N ILE A 147 -11.22 -3.00 -10.47
CA ILE A 147 -10.36 -2.63 -11.61
C ILE A 147 -9.09 -3.46 -11.58
#